data_AF-A0A537C9Z9-F1
#
_entry.id   AF-A0A537C9Z9-F1
#
_cell.length_a   1.000
_cell.length_b   1.000
_cell.length_c   1.000
_cell.angle_alpha   90.00
_cell.angle_beta   90.00
_cell.angle_gamma   90.00
#
_symmetry.space_group_name_H-M   'P 1'
#
loop_
_entity.id
_entity.type
_entity.pdbx_description
1 polymer ?
#
loop_
_entity_poly.entity_id
_entity_poly.type
_entity_poly.pdbx_seq_one_letter_code
_entity_poly.pdbx_strand_id
1 'polypeptide(L)' 'PRAVVMKLNAEFARVMADPTIKRRLSESGFEPRTSTPEEFGAYLKSEIAKWAKVIRDSQISLD' A
#
# COMPACT_ATOMS: atom_id res chain seq x y z
N PRO A 1 5.54 4.95 -17.67
CA PRO A 1 5.19 3.88 -18.63
C PRO A 1 4.90 2.54 -17.92
N ARG A 2 3.96 1.73 -18.43
CA ARG A 2 3.53 0.48 -17.76
C ARG A 2 4.69 -0.48 -17.46
N ALA A 3 5.60 -0.65 -18.42
CA ALA A 3 6.75 -1.55 -18.27
C ALA A 3 7.67 -1.18 -17.08
N VAL A 4 7.87 0.12 -16.83
CA VAL A 4 8.70 0.59 -15.70
C VAL A 4 8.03 0.30 -14.35
N VAL A 5 6.71 0.52 -14.27
CA VAL A 5 5.92 0.24 -13.06
C VAL A 5 5.93 -1.26 -12.75
N MET A 6 5.77 -2.10 -13.77
CA MET A 6 5.82 -3.55 -13.62
C MET A 6 7.20 -4.01 -13.14
N LYS A 7 8.29 -3.49 -13.71
CA LYS A 7 9.65 -3.81 -13.28
C LYS A 7 9.88 -3.43 -11.81
N LEU A 8 9.45 -2.24 -11.40
CA LEU A 8 9.59 -1.79 -10.01
C LEU A 8 8.77 -2.66 -9.05
N ASN A 9 7.53 -2.99 -9.41
CA ASN A 9 6.69 -3.86 -8.59
C ASN A 9 7.30 -5.26 -8.43
N ALA A 10 7.87 -5.84 -9.49
CA ALA A 10 8.55 -7.13 -9.43
C ALA A 10 9.77 -7.09 -8.49
N GLU A 11 10.61 -6.06 -8.59
CA GLU A 11 11.76 -5.89 -7.68
C GLU A 11 11.33 -5.67 -6.24
N PHE A 12 10.27 -4.87 -6.02
CA PHE A 12 9.70 -4.67 -4.69
C PHE A 12 9.20 -5.98 -4.10
N ALA A 13 8.40 -6.75 -4.86
CA ALA A 13 7.90 -8.04 -4.43
C ALA A 13 9.03 -9.01 -4.08
N ARG A 14 10.12 -9.01 -4.86
CA ARG A 14 11.32 -9.81 -4.58
C ARG A 14 11.98 -9.43 -3.26
N VAL A 15 12.17 -8.13 -2.98
CA VAL A 15 12.76 -7.67 -1.71
C VAL A 15 11.85 -8.01 -0.53
N MET A 16 10.54 -7.84 -0.69
CA MET A 16 9.56 -8.19 0.35
C MET A 16 9.44 -9.70 0.57
N ALA A 17 9.90 -10.54 -0.37
CA ALA A 17 9.97 -11.99 -0.19
C ALA A 17 11.17 -12.43 0.68
N ASP A 18 12.18 -11.57 0.85
CA ASP A 18 13.37 -11.86 1.66
C ASP A 18 12.98 -12.05 3.15
N PRO A 19 13.28 -13.22 3.75
CA PRO A 19 12.94 -13.49 5.15
C PRO A 19 13.56 -12.52 6.16
N THR A 20 14.76 -12.01 5.89
CA THR A 20 15.43 -11.02 6.74
C THR A 20 14.67 -9.70 6.73
N ILE A 21 14.20 -9.27 5.55
CA ILE A 21 13.40 -8.05 5.41
C ILE A 21 12.04 -8.22 6.08
N LYS A 22 11.34 -9.33 5.81
CA LYS A 22 10.07 -9.66 6.47
C LYS A 22 10.19 -9.62 7.98
N ARG A 23 11.22 -10.28 8.54
CA ARG A 23 11.45 -10.33 9.97
C ARG A 23 11.65 -8.94 10.57
N ARG A 24 12.51 -8.10 9.99
CA ARG A 24 12.75 -6.74 10.48
C ARG A 24 11.49 -5.88 10.49
N LEU A 25 10.67 -5.99 9.44
CA LEU A 25 9.39 -5.29 9.35
C LEU A 25 8.41 -5.79 10.41
N SER A 26 8.29 -7.10 10.59
CA SER A 26 7.43 -7.70 11.62
C SER A 26 7.88 -7.39 13.04
N GLU A 27 9.18 -7.38 13.32
CA GLU A 27 9.74 -6.91 14.60
C GLU A 27 9.41 -5.44 14.88
N SER A 28 9.21 -4.64 13.84
CA SER A 28 8.78 -3.24 13.94
C SER A 28 7.25 -3.07 13.96
N GLY A 29 6.49 -4.17 14.07
CA GLY A 29 5.03 -4.16 14.13
C GLY A 29 4.32 -4.09 12.77
N PHE A 30 5.04 -4.25 11.66
CA PHE A 30 4.44 -4.26 10.33
C PHE A 30 4.11 -5.67 9.83
N GLU A 31 2.96 -5.80 9.17
CA GLU A 31 2.60 -6.98 8.40
C GLU A 31 2.78 -6.70 6.90
N PRO A 32 3.96 -7.03 6.34
CA PRO A 32 4.26 -6.74 4.95
C PRO A 32 3.33 -7.51 4.00
N ARG A 33 2.65 -6.78 3.12
CA ARG A 33 1.82 -7.33 2.04
C ARG A 33 2.29 -6.78 0.70
N THR A 34 2.29 -7.64 -0.31
CA THR A 34 2.54 -7.26 -1.71
C THR A 34 1.24 -7.42 -2.50
N SER A 35 1.12 -6.66 -3.58
CA SER A 35 0.00 -6.71 -4.52
C SER A 35 0.49 -6.30 -5.91
N THR A 36 -0.38 -6.44 -6.91
CA THR A 36 -0.14 -5.85 -8.23
C THR A 36 -0.39 -4.33 -8.20
N PRO A 37 0.21 -3.55 -9.11
CA PRO A 37 -0.06 -2.12 -9.23
C PRO A 37 -1.54 -1.78 -9.47
N GLU A 38 -2.23 -2.63 -10.23
CA GLU A 38 -3.66 -2.49 -10.51
C GLU A 38 -4.50 -2.71 -9.23
N GLU A 39 -4.23 -3.74 -8.44
CA GLU A 39 -4.88 -3.98 -7.15
C GLU A 39 -4.58 -2.86 -6.15
N PHE A 40 -3.32 -2.41 -6.07
CA PHE A 40 -2.95 -1.30 -5.21
C PHE A 40 -3.65 0.01 -5.61
N GLY A 41 -3.73 0.28 -6.92
CA GLY A 41 -4.48 1.43 -7.44
C GLY A 41 -5.98 1.34 -7.14
N ALA A 42 -6.58 0.16 -7.19
CA ALA A 42 -7.98 -0.05 -6.81
C ALA A 42 -8.19 0.18 -5.30
N TYR A 43 -7.30 -0.36 -4.46
CA TYR A 43 -7.32 -0.19 -3.01
C TYR A 43 -7.22 1.29 -2.61
N LEU A 44 -6.28 2.03 -3.20
CA LEU A 44 -6.15 3.46 -2.92
C LEU A 44 -7.42 4.23 -3.27
N LYS A 45 -8.05 3.95 -4.42
CA LYS A 45 -9.31 4.59 -4.80
C LYS A 45 -10.42 4.28 -3.80
N SER A 46 -10.54 3.04 -3.31
CA SER A 46 -11.55 2.68 -2.33
C SER A 46 -11.30 3.33 -0.97
N GLU A 47 -10.05 3.38 -0.52
CA GLU A 47 -9.71 4.00 0.77
C GLU A 47 -9.92 5.51 0.72
N ILE A 48 -9.53 6.18 -0.37
CA ILE A 48 -9.80 7.61 -0.56
C ILE A 48 -11.30 7.88 -0.48
N ALA A 49 -12.12 7.12 -1.21
CA ALA A 49 -13.57 7.31 -1.19
C ALA A 49 -14.17 7.08 0.20
N LYS A 50 -13.74 6.02 0.89
CA LYS A 50 -14.18 5.68 2.25
C LYS A 50 -13.82 6.77 3.24
N TRP A 51 -12.57 7.19 3.29
CA TRP A 51 -12.12 8.19 4.27
C TRP A 51 -12.65 9.58 3.95
N ALA A 52 -12.81 9.94 2.68
CA ALA A 52 -13.49 11.18 2.30
C ALA A 52 -14.95 11.22 2.79
N LYS A 53 -15.66 10.07 2.80
CA LYS A 53 -16.99 9.97 3.40
C LYS A 53 -16.93 10.18 4.91
N VAL A 54 -16.03 9.49 5.62
CA VAL A 54 -15.87 9.63 7.08
C VAL A 54 -15.59 11.08 7.46
N ILE A 55 -14.67 11.76 6.77
CA ILE A 55 -14.32 13.15 7.03
C ILE A 55 -15.54 14.07 6.91
N ARG A 56 -16.33 13.93 5.84
CA ARG A 56 -17.54 14.74 5.63
C ARG A 56 -18.61 14.45 6.68
N ASP A 57 -18.87 13.18 6.95
CA ASP A 57 -19.91 12.75 7.88
C ASP A 57 -19.58 13.15 9.33
N SER A 58 -18.29 13.18 9.69
CA SER A 58 -17.81 13.55 11.03
C SER A 58 -17.37 15.01 11.17
N GLN A 59 -17.50 15.82 10.11
CA GLN A 59 -17.09 17.24 10.09
C GLN A 59 -15.63 17.47 10.55
N ILE A 60 -14.73 16.56 10.18
CA ILE A 60 -13.32 16.63 10.54
C ILE A 60 -12.62 17.61 9.60
N SER A 61 -11.87 18.58 10.15
CA SER A 61 -10.95 19.44 9.40
C SER A 61 -9.53 19.27 9.93
N LEU A 62 -8.53 19.44 9.04
CA LEU A 62 -7.18 19.81 9.46
C LEU A 62 -7.11 21.33 9.39
N ASP A 63 -6.73 21.98 10.48
CA ASP A 63 -6.48 23.43 10.54
C ASP A 63 -5.24 23.82 9.73
#